data_AF-A0A1V2RCR4-F1
#
_entry.id   AF-A0A1V2RCR4-F1
#
_cell.length_a   1.000
_cell.length_b   1.000
_cell.length_c   1.000
_cell.angle_alpha   90.00
_cell.angle_beta   90.00
_cell.angle_gamma   90.00
#
_symmetry.space_group_name_H-M   'P 1'
#
loop_
_entity.id
_entity.type
_entity.pdbx_description
1 polymer ?
#
loop_
_entity_poly.entity_id
_entity_poly.type
_entity_poly.pdbx_seq_one_letter_code
_entity_poly.pdbx_strand_id
1 'polypeptide(L)'
;MSTGGSEREAAAGIAQLEGYLLWQAELAGARAEAEMFAARLTGLSEEQRAELADRYAEERIALSRRVLVAVADRCRGLQAEYTDRYRCLRRRVLCAAACAVLAAVGLAAGSLLLTTRG
;
A
#
# COMPACT_ATOMS: atom_id res chain seq x y z
N MET A 1 6.91 -19.12 20.55
CA MET A 1 5.77 -18.45 19.89
C MET A 1 5.78 -16.94 20.22
N SER A 2 6.86 -16.20 19.89
CA SER A 2 7.01 -14.76 20.22
C SER A 2 7.76 -13.96 19.13
N THR A 3 8.66 -14.60 18.36
CA THR A 3 9.49 -13.95 17.32
C THR A 3 8.70 -13.24 16.21
N GLY A 4 7.66 -13.87 15.68
CA GLY A 4 6.84 -13.27 14.61
C GLY A 4 5.94 -12.11 15.04
N GLY A 5 5.81 -11.83 16.35
CA GLY A 5 5.16 -10.61 16.84
C GLY A 5 6.10 -9.41 16.77
N SER A 6 7.32 -9.59 17.28
CA SER A 6 8.37 -8.57 17.30
C SER A 6 8.80 -8.15 15.89
N GLU A 7 8.93 -9.09 14.94
CA GLU A 7 9.28 -8.77 13.55
C GLU A 7 8.22 -7.90 12.86
N ARG A 8 6.93 -8.16 13.12
CA ARG A 8 5.82 -7.36 12.55
C ARG A 8 5.75 -5.96 13.16
N GLU A 9 6.00 -5.84 14.45
CA GLU A 9 6.07 -4.57 15.15
C GLU A 9 7.25 -3.72 14.67
N ALA A 10 8.43 -4.35 14.51
CA ALA A 10 9.60 -3.70 13.93
C ALA A 10 9.33 -3.22 12.50
N ALA A 11 8.72 -4.06 11.65
CA ALA A 11 8.36 -3.67 10.28
C ALA A 11 7.36 -2.49 10.25
N ALA A 12 6.36 -2.48 11.15
CA ALA A 12 5.43 -1.37 11.26
C ALA A 12 6.12 -0.07 11.70
N GLY A 13 7.04 -0.15 12.66
CA GLY A 13 7.84 0.99 13.10
C GLY A 13 8.73 1.56 12.00
N ILE A 14 9.38 0.70 11.22
CA ILE A 14 10.19 1.11 10.05
C ILE A 14 9.32 1.82 9.01
N ALA A 15 8.16 1.25 8.66
CA ALA A 15 7.26 1.87 7.68
C ALA A 15 6.77 3.26 8.13
N GLN A 16 6.52 3.45 9.43
CA GLN A 16 6.15 4.75 9.99
C GLN A 16 7.30 5.75 9.92
N LEU A 17 8.53 5.32 10.24
CA LEU A 17 9.73 6.14 10.13
C LEU A 17 10.02 6.54 8.68
N GLU A 18 9.95 5.60 7.74
CA GLU A 18 10.11 5.88 6.30
C GLU A 18 9.08 6.92 5.82
N GLY A 19 7.81 6.77 6.22
CA GLY A 19 6.77 7.74 5.89
C GLY A 19 7.04 9.13 6.48
N TYR A 20 7.52 9.21 7.72
CA TYR A 20 7.92 10.47 8.33
C TYR A 20 9.11 11.11 7.61
N LEU A 21 10.16 10.33 7.32
CA LEU A 21 11.37 10.82 6.64
C LEU A 21 11.05 11.31 5.23
N LEU A 22 10.21 10.57 4.48
CA LEU A 22 9.74 10.99 3.17
C LEU A 22 8.98 12.32 3.27
N TRP A 23 8.08 12.46 4.26
CA TRP A 23 7.36 13.71 4.45
C TRP A 23 8.27 14.88 4.83
N GLN A 24 9.28 14.66 5.68
CA GLN A 24 10.27 15.70 5.99
C GLN A 24 11.07 16.11 4.75
N ALA A 25 11.45 15.16 3.91
CA ALA A 25 12.13 15.43 2.64
C ALA A 25 11.25 16.26 1.69
N GLU A 26 9.96 15.95 1.60
CA GLU A 26 8.98 16.73 0.82
C GLU A 26 8.84 18.17 1.36
N LEU A 27 8.77 18.37 2.68
CA LEU A 27 8.72 19.71 3.28
C LEU A 27 9.99 20.52 2.97
N ALA A 28 11.16 19.91 3.12
CA ALA A 28 12.43 20.56 2.83
C ALA A 28 12.57 20.90 1.34
N GLY A 29 12.18 19.96 0.47
CA GLY A 29 12.18 20.14 -0.98
C GLY A 29 11.25 21.28 -1.43
N ALA A 30 10.03 21.32 -0.90
CA ALA A 30 9.07 22.38 -1.22
C ALA A 30 9.58 23.77 -0.84
N ARG A 31 10.24 23.91 0.32
CA ARG A 31 10.85 25.18 0.75
C ARG A 31 12.00 25.60 -0.15
N ALA A 32 12.92 24.68 -0.45
CA ALA A 32 14.05 24.95 -1.33
C ALA A 32 13.59 25.33 -2.75
N GLU A 33 12.59 24.62 -3.29
CA GLU A 33 11.96 24.95 -4.57
C GLU A 33 11.35 26.35 -4.56
N ALA A 34 10.66 26.71 -3.48
CA ALA A 34 10.04 28.02 -3.29
C ALA A 34 11.07 29.17 -3.26
N GLU A 35 12.15 29.00 -2.49
CA GLU A 35 13.25 29.96 -2.41
C GLU A 35 13.91 30.15 -3.77
N MET A 36 14.20 29.05 -4.48
CA MET A 36 14.75 29.07 -5.84
C MET A 36 13.79 29.72 -6.84
N PHE A 37 12.48 29.55 -6.68
CA PHE A 37 11.49 30.21 -7.51
C PHE A 37 11.46 31.72 -7.26
N ALA A 38 11.39 32.13 -5.99
CA ALA A 38 11.32 33.54 -5.61
C ALA A 38 12.62 34.30 -5.96
N ALA A 39 13.79 33.64 -5.86
CA ALA A 39 15.08 34.20 -6.27
C ALA A 39 15.18 34.54 -7.76
N ARG A 40 14.38 33.89 -8.63
CA ARG A 40 14.36 34.17 -10.07
C ARG A 40 13.55 35.42 -10.44
N LEU A 41 12.78 35.99 -9.51
CA LEU A 41 11.94 37.15 -9.76
C LEU A 41 12.70 38.45 -9.44
N THR A 42 12.90 39.26 -10.48
CA THR A 42 13.54 40.59 -10.39
C THR A 42 12.51 41.67 -10.07
N GLY A 43 12.86 42.62 -9.22
CA GLY A 43 12.00 43.77 -8.87
C GLY A 43 11.22 43.62 -7.57
N LEU A 44 11.36 42.50 -6.86
CA LEU A 44 10.84 42.30 -5.51
C LEU A 44 11.89 42.65 -4.45
N SER A 45 11.44 43.23 -3.34
CA SER A 45 12.27 43.34 -2.13
C SER A 45 12.55 41.96 -1.52
N GLU A 46 13.55 41.87 -0.65
CA GLU A 46 13.84 40.62 0.08
C GLU A 46 12.64 40.13 0.90
N GLU A 47 11.91 41.06 1.54
CA GLU A 47 10.73 40.73 2.34
C GLU A 47 9.59 40.17 1.48
N GLN A 48 9.32 40.78 0.32
CA GLN A 48 8.33 40.28 -0.64
C GLN A 48 8.73 38.91 -1.21
N ARG A 49 10.03 38.69 -1.42
CA ARG A 49 10.56 37.42 -1.90
C ARG A 49 10.39 36.31 -0.85
N ALA A 50 10.67 36.61 0.42
CA ALA A 50 10.46 35.68 1.52
C ALA A 50 8.97 35.32 1.70
N GLU A 51 8.08 36.32 1.70
CA GLU A 51 6.63 36.07 1.81
C GLU A 51 6.12 35.21 0.65
N LEU A 52 6.58 35.47 -0.58
CA LEU A 52 6.21 34.68 -1.74
C LEU A 52 6.70 33.23 -1.63
N ALA A 53 7.95 33.03 -1.18
CA ALA A 53 8.51 31.69 -0.98
C ALA A 53 7.71 30.92 0.08
N ASP A 54 7.35 31.53 1.20
CA ASP A 54 6.54 30.88 2.23
C ASP A 54 5.15 30.48 1.71
N ARG A 55 4.45 31.41 1.04
CA ARG A 55 3.12 31.15 0.43
C ARG A 55 3.19 30.03 -0.61
N TYR A 56 4.20 30.05 -1.48
CA TYR A 56 4.38 29.01 -2.49
C TYR A 56 4.67 27.65 -1.85
N ALA A 57 5.53 27.60 -0.83
CA ALA A 57 5.85 26.37 -0.12
C ALA A 57 4.59 25.77 0.53
N GLU A 58 3.77 26.59 1.18
CA GLU A 58 2.50 26.16 1.77
C GLU A 58 1.55 25.54 0.73
N GLU A 59 1.36 26.20 -0.42
CA GLU A 59 0.53 25.68 -1.50
C GLU A 59 1.08 24.38 -2.09
N ARG A 60 2.40 24.30 -2.29
CA ARG A 60 3.08 23.12 -2.81
C ARG A 60 2.92 21.93 -1.88
N ILE A 61 3.08 22.14 -0.57
CA ILE A 61 2.89 21.13 0.48
C ILE A 61 1.43 20.67 0.52
N ALA A 62 0.48 21.60 0.44
CA ALA A 62 -0.95 21.26 0.41
C ALA A 62 -1.31 20.42 -0.83
N LEU A 63 -0.74 20.75 -1.99
CA LEU A 63 -0.88 19.94 -3.21
C LEU A 63 -0.29 18.54 -3.05
N SER A 64 0.97 18.44 -2.59
CA SER A 64 1.63 17.15 -2.36
C SER A 64 0.83 16.26 -1.41
N ARG A 65 0.28 16.82 -0.33
CA ARG A 65 -0.62 16.09 0.58
C ARG A 65 -1.85 15.56 -0.14
N ARG A 66 -2.55 16.39 -0.93
CA ARG A 66 -3.75 15.95 -1.67
C ARG A 66 -3.43 14.82 -2.65
N VAL A 67 -2.31 14.93 -3.37
CA VAL A 67 -1.86 13.89 -4.31
C VAL A 67 -1.53 12.59 -3.57
N LEU A 68 -0.77 12.65 -2.48
CA LEU A 68 -0.43 11.47 -1.68
C LEU A 68 -1.67 10.77 -1.13
N VAL A 69 -2.66 11.52 -0.62
CA VAL A 69 -3.93 10.96 -0.15
C VAL A 69 -4.69 10.28 -1.29
N ALA A 70 -4.83 10.94 -2.43
CA ALA A 70 -5.54 10.38 -3.58
C ALA A 70 -4.89 9.10 -4.12
N VAL A 71 -3.55 9.07 -4.18
CA VAL A 71 -2.79 7.87 -4.57
C VAL A 71 -2.97 6.76 -3.54
N ALA A 72 -2.88 7.06 -2.24
CA ALA A 72 -3.08 6.08 -1.18
C ALA A 72 -4.50 5.48 -1.19
N ASP A 73 -5.52 6.32 -1.42
CA ASP A 73 -6.91 5.86 -1.60
C ASP A 73 -7.04 4.95 -2.83
N ARG A 74 -6.42 5.32 -3.96
CA ARG A 74 -6.46 4.51 -5.18
C ARG A 74 -5.76 3.17 -5.00
N CYS A 75 -4.59 3.14 -4.37
CA CYS A 75 -3.86 1.91 -4.07
C CYS A 75 -4.69 0.99 -3.16
N ARG A 76 -5.34 1.53 -2.12
CA ARG A 76 -6.25 0.74 -1.26
C ARG A 76 -7.44 0.19 -2.05
N GLY A 77 -8.04 1.00 -2.93
CA GLY A 77 -9.12 0.56 -3.80
C GLY A 77 -8.70 -0.60 -4.73
N LEU A 78 -7.54 -0.47 -5.38
CA LEU A 78 -6.99 -1.53 -6.24
C LEU A 78 -6.69 -2.79 -5.43
N GLN A 79 -6.07 -2.66 -4.26
CA GLN A 79 -5.77 -3.80 -3.40
C GLN A 79 -7.03 -4.56 -2.98
N ALA A 80 -8.13 -3.86 -2.67
CA ALA A 80 -9.42 -4.47 -2.38
C ALA A 80 -9.96 -5.25 -3.59
N GLU A 81 -9.97 -4.64 -4.79
CA GLU A 81 -10.44 -5.27 -6.02
C GLU A 81 -9.65 -6.55 -6.37
N TYR A 82 -8.32 -6.51 -6.27
CA TYR A 82 -7.46 -7.67 -6.50
C TYR A 82 -7.63 -8.75 -5.44
N THR A 83 -7.76 -8.37 -4.16
CA THR A 83 -7.95 -9.31 -3.06
C THR A 83 -9.26 -10.07 -3.21
N ASP A 84 -10.33 -9.41 -3.62
CA ASP A 84 -11.63 -10.05 -3.82
C ASP A 84 -11.63 -11.01 -5.01
N ARG A 85 -10.99 -10.63 -6.13
CA ARG A 85 -10.77 -11.53 -7.27
C ARG A 85 -9.96 -12.76 -6.86
N TYR A 86 -8.87 -12.56 -6.12
CA TYR A 86 -8.03 -13.65 -5.64
C TYR A 86 -8.78 -14.57 -4.67
N ARG A 87 -9.56 -14.02 -3.73
CA ARG A 87 -10.39 -14.79 -2.80
C ARG A 87 -11.41 -15.65 -3.55
N CYS A 88 -12.06 -15.09 -4.57
CA CYS A 88 -13.01 -15.83 -5.40
C CYS A 88 -12.34 -17.00 -6.13
N LEU A 89 -11.19 -16.76 -6.79
CA LEU A 89 -10.45 -17.80 -7.49
C LEU A 89 -9.94 -18.87 -6.53
N ARG A 90 -9.35 -18.47 -5.39
CA ARG A 90 -8.87 -19.36 -4.35
C ARG A 90 -10.01 -20.24 -3.82
N ARG A 91 -11.19 -19.69 -3.57
CA ARG A 91 -12.36 -20.47 -3.14
C ARG A 91 -12.75 -21.51 -4.19
N ARG A 92 -12.79 -21.15 -5.48
CA ARG A 92 -13.10 -22.09 -6.56
C ARG A 92 -12.10 -23.24 -6.64
N VAL A 93 -10.80 -22.94 -6.55
CA VAL A 93 -9.74 -23.96 -6.55
C VAL A 93 -9.85 -24.87 -5.33
N LEU A 94 -10.07 -24.31 -4.14
CA LEU A 94 -10.24 -25.10 -2.91
C LEU A 94 -11.48 -26.01 -2.98
N CYS A 95 -12.61 -25.51 -3.50
CA CYS A 95 -13.81 -26.33 -3.69
C CYS A 95 -13.55 -27.46 -4.70
N ALA A 96 -12.93 -27.16 -5.84
CA ALA A 96 -12.61 -28.18 -6.84
C ALA A 96 -11.66 -29.26 -6.29
N ALA A 97 -10.62 -28.85 -5.55
CA ALA A 97 -9.71 -29.77 -4.89
C ALA A 97 -10.43 -30.63 -3.84
N ALA A 98 -11.30 -30.04 -3.01
CA ALA A 98 -12.10 -30.78 -2.04
C ALA A 98 -13.02 -31.81 -2.73
N CYS A 99 -13.72 -31.43 -3.80
CA CYS A 99 -14.54 -32.36 -4.58
C CYS A 99 -13.72 -33.51 -5.17
N ALA A 100 -12.54 -33.22 -5.71
CA ALA A 100 -11.65 -34.24 -6.28
C ALA A 100 -11.16 -35.23 -5.20
N VAL A 101 -10.79 -34.74 -4.02
CA VAL A 101 -10.40 -35.58 -2.88
C VAL A 101 -11.56 -36.46 -2.42
N LEU A 102 -12.77 -35.89 -2.27
CA LEU A 102 -13.96 -36.66 -1.88
C LEU A 102 -14.30 -37.74 -2.91
N ALA A 103 -14.20 -37.43 -4.21
CA ALA A 103 -14.42 -38.40 -5.28
C ALA A 103 -13.38 -39.53 -5.23
N ALA A 104 -12.08 -39.20 -5.05
CA ALA A 104 -11.03 -40.20 -4.94
C ALA A 104 -11.21 -41.14 -3.73
N VAL A 105 -11.58 -40.57 -2.57
CA VAL A 105 -11.90 -41.36 -1.36
C VAL A 105 -13.11 -42.26 -1.58
N GLY A 106 -14.17 -41.75 -2.22
CA GLY A 106 -15.36 -42.53 -2.54
C GLY A 106 -15.06 -43.70 -3.48
N LEU A 107 -14.26 -43.49 -4.52
CA LEU A 107 -13.81 -44.54 -5.43
C LEU A 107 -12.96 -45.59 -4.71
N ALA A 108 -12.02 -45.16 -3.87
CA ALA A 108 -11.18 -46.07 -3.09
C ALA A 108 -12.03 -46.93 -2.13
N ALA A 109 -12.94 -46.31 -1.37
CA ALA A 109 -13.84 -47.01 -0.47
C ALA A 109 -14.77 -47.98 -1.21
N GLY A 110 -15.33 -47.57 -2.36
CA GLY A 110 -16.16 -48.44 -3.20
C GLY A 110 -15.39 -49.65 -3.71
N SER A 111 -14.15 -49.46 -4.18
CA SER A 111 -13.28 -50.56 -4.62
C SER A 111 -12.93 -51.53 -3.49
N LEU A 112 -12.71 -51.02 -2.27
CA LEU A 112 -12.45 -51.85 -1.10
C LEU A 112 -13.70 -52.68 -0.72
N LEU A 113 -14.88 -52.08 -0.74
CA LEU A 113 -16.12 -52.80 -0.45
C LEU A 113 -16.39 -53.91 -1.47
N LEU A 114 -16.15 -53.66 -2.76
CA LEU A 114 -16.26 -54.65 -3.82
C LEU A 114 -15.29 -55.82 -3.61
N THR A 115 -14.03 -55.55 -3.26
CA THR A 115 -13.01 -56.58 -3.02
C THR A 115 -13.24 -57.37 -1.73
N THR A 116 -13.89 -56.79 -0.72
CA THR A 116 -14.27 -57.52 0.51
C THR A 116 -15.56 -58.34 0.40
N ARG A 117 -16.38 -58.10 -0.64
CA ARG A 117 -17.67 -58.77 -0.85
C ARG A 117 -17.64 -59.85 -1.94
N GLY A 118 -16.61 -59.88 -2.78
CA GLY A 118 -16.35 -60.93 -3.77
C GLY A 118 -15.39 -61.96 -3.23
#